data_AF-A0A1C3HC35-F1
#
_entry.id   AF-A0A1C3HC35-F1
#
_cell.length_a   1.000
_cell.length_b   1.000
_cell.length_c   1.000
_cell.angle_alpha   90.00
_cell.angle_beta   90.00
_cell.angle_gamma   90.00
#
_symmetry.space_group_name_H-M   'P 1'
#
loop_
_entity.id
_entity.type
_entity.pdbx_description
1 polymer ?
#
loop_
_entity_poly.entity_id
_entity_poly.type
_entity_poly.pdbx_seq_one_letter_code
_entity_poly.pdbx_strand_id
1 'polypeptide(L)'
;MKNCRCLIVLPLLMMTACTQWERPGAVESTRNAEYAECRSRGYDRFPPDVVRDVEFSYENKYIPCEKNKKDCPSGYRYDKEPSIKTVQTDRNQSARDATIEACMYGKGWREKTYYWPQW
;
A
#
# COMPACT_ATOMS: atom_id res chain seq x y z
N MET A 1 28.19 -15.46 26.91
CA MET A 1 27.06 -15.77 26.01
C MET A 1 27.18 -14.88 24.78
N LYS A 2 27.92 -15.35 23.77
CA LYS A 2 28.22 -14.60 22.54
C LYS A 2 27.12 -14.86 21.51
N ASN A 3 26.51 -13.78 21.04
CA ASN A 3 26.01 -13.58 19.67
C ASN A 3 24.96 -14.57 19.13
N CYS A 4 23.77 -14.63 19.75
CA CYS A 4 22.56 -15.20 19.13
C CYS A 4 21.58 -14.13 18.60
N ARG A 5 22.08 -12.94 18.22
CA ARG A 5 21.22 -11.87 17.67
C ARG A 5 21.10 -11.87 16.15
N CYS A 6 21.99 -12.55 15.42
CA CYS A 6 21.96 -12.57 13.95
C CYS A 6 21.01 -13.62 13.34
N LEU A 7 20.57 -14.63 14.10
CA LEU A 7 19.77 -15.75 13.57
C LEU A 7 18.30 -15.40 13.25
N ILE A 8 17.79 -14.27 13.77
CA ILE A 8 16.38 -13.86 13.58
C ILE A 8 16.20 -12.97 12.33
N VAL A 9 17.29 -12.40 11.79
CA VAL A 9 17.22 -11.45 10.65
C VAL A 9 17.09 -12.19 9.30
N LEU A 10 17.64 -13.40 9.18
CA LEU A 10 17.62 -14.19 7.95
C LEU A 10 16.21 -14.54 7.43
N PRO A 11 15.26 -15.01 8.26
CA PRO A 11 13.92 -15.37 7.76
C PRO A 11 13.07 -14.16 7.35
N LEU A 12 13.29 -12.96 7.92
CA LEU A 12 12.57 -11.75 7.52
C LEU A 12 12.97 -11.26 6.12
N LEU A 13 14.22 -11.46 5.71
CA LEU A 13 14.71 -11.08 4.38
C LEU A 13 14.15 -11.95 3.25
N MET A 14 13.63 -13.13 3.57
CA MET A 14 13.09 -14.07 2.58
C MET A 14 11.61 -13.86 2.28
N MET A 15 10.91 -12.97 3.00
CA MET A 15 9.48 -12.69 2.79
C MET A 15 9.23 -11.54 1.81
N THR A 16 9.86 -11.59 0.64
CA THR A 16 9.53 -10.68 -0.46
C THR A 16 8.58 -11.38 -1.42
N ALA A 17 7.28 -11.07 -1.32
CA ALA A 17 6.31 -11.48 -2.32
C ALA A 17 6.35 -10.49 -3.49
N CYS A 18 6.76 -10.94 -4.68
CA CYS A 18 6.71 -10.13 -5.89
C CYS A 18 5.61 -10.67 -6.81
N THR A 19 4.60 -9.84 -7.08
CA THR A 19 3.55 -10.15 -8.06
C THR A 19 3.92 -9.51 -9.39
N GLN A 20 3.98 -10.31 -10.44
CA GLN A 20 4.32 -9.84 -11.79
C GLN A 20 3.37 -10.39 -12.86
N TRP A 21 3.21 -9.62 -13.93
CA TRP A 21 2.49 -10.04 -15.13
C TRP A 21 3.36 -10.98 -15.96
N GLU A 22 2.84 -12.17 -16.24
CA GLU A 22 3.49 -13.18 -17.09
C GLU A 22 2.60 -13.69 -18.20
N ARG A 23 3.24 -13.99 -19.33
CA ARG A 23 2.66 -14.69 -20.47
C ARG A 23 3.73 -15.63 -21.05
N PRO A 24 3.44 -16.93 -21.25
CA PRO A 24 4.41 -17.87 -21.81
C PRO A 24 4.99 -17.37 -23.14
N GLY A 25 6.32 -17.43 -23.28
CA GLY A 25 7.02 -17.01 -24.50
C GLY A 25 7.12 -15.49 -24.72
N ALA A 26 6.62 -14.66 -23.79
CA ALA A 26 6.74 -13.21 -23.88
C ALA A 26 8.01 -12.71 -23.18
N VAL A 27 8.71 -11.78 -23.82
CA VAL A 27 9.86 -11.07 -23.23
C VAL A 27 9.40 -9.82 -22.47
N GLU A 28 10.27 -9.29 -21.62
CA GLU A 28 9.99 -8.13 -20.78
C GLU A 28 9.62 -6.87 -21.57
N SER A 29 10.25 -6.64 -22.73
CA SER A 29 9.93 -5.49 -23.59
C SER A 29 8.49 -5.54 -24.08
N THR A 30 7.99 -6.72 -24.45
CA THR A 30 6.59 -6.93 -24.84
C THR A 30 5.65 -6.68 -23.66
N ARG A 31 6.00 -7.16 -22.46
CA ARG A 31 5.23 -6.86 -21.24
C ARG A 31 5.08 -5.36 -21.03
N ASN A 32 6.19 -4.63 -21.09
CA ASN A 32 6.21 -3.19 -20.80
C ASN A 32 5.42 -2.40 -21.84
N ALA A 33 5.55 -2.76 -23.13
CA ALA A 33 4.80 -2.11 -24.21
C ALA A 33 3.29 -2.34 -24.07
N GLU A 34 2.86 -3.59 -23.86
CA GLU A 34 1.44 -3.93 -23.73
C GLU A 34 0.84 -3.37 -22.43
N TYR A 35 1.59 -3.36 -21.34
CA TYR A 35 1.16 -2.71 -20.10
C TYR A 35 1.02 -1.20 -20.26
N ALA A 36 1.93 -0.54 -20.97
CA ALA A 36 1.82 0.89 -21.26
C ALA A 36 0.58 1.22 -22.12
N GLU A 37 0.28 0.39 -23.13
CA GLU A 37 -0.95 0.51 -23.93
C GLU A 37 -2.21 0.37 -23.06
N CYS A 38 -2.26 -0.67 -22.21
CA CYS A 38 -3.37 -0.89 -21.29
C CYS A 38 -3.52 0.27 -20.29
N ARG A 39 -2.39 0.82 -19.82
CA ARG A 39 -2.38 2.00 -18.96
C ARG A 39 -2.98 3.21 -19.67
N SER A 40 -2.55 3.52 -20.90
CA SER A 40 -3.15 4.61 -21.68
C SER A 40 -4.67 4.47 -21.74
N ARG A 41 -5.18 3.30 -22.16
CA ARG A 41 -6.62 3.03 -22.23
C ARG A 41 -7.34 3.23 -20.89
N GLY A 42 -6.71 2.80 -19.79
CA GLY A 42 -7.24 3.00 -18.45
C GLY A 42 -7.41 4.49 -18.12
N TYR A 43 -6.37 5.29 -18.34
CA TYR A 43 -6.39 6.74 -18.08
C TYR A 43 -7.28 7.52 -19.05
N ASP A 44 -7.40 7.08 -20.31
CA ASP A 44 -8.30 7.69 -21.30
C ASP A 44 -9.77 7.48 -20.92
N ARG A 45 -10.11 6.28 -20.42
CA ARG A 45 -11.48 5.94 -20.01
C ARG A 45 -11.83 6.49 -18.63
N PHE A 46 -10.87 6.47 -17.71
CA PHE A 46 -11.03 6.84 -16.30
C PHE A 46 -9.92 7.83 -15.91
N PRO A 47 -10.03 9.10 -16.33
CA PRO A 47 -9.05 10.12 -15.99
C PRO A 47 -9.00 10.33 -14.47
N PRO A 48 -7.86 10.78 -13.92
CA PRO A 48 -7.73 11.03 -12.49
C PRO A 48 -8.77 12.03 -12.01
N ASP A 49 -9.56 11.64 -11.01
CA ASP A 49 -10.53 12.51 -10.34
C ASP A 49 -10.15 12.60 -8.86
N VAL A 50 -9.13 13.43 -8.60
CA VAL A 50 -8.59 13.62 -7.26
C VAL A 50 -9.48 14.56 -6.49
N VAL A 51 -10.18 14.02 -5.51
CA VAL A 51 -10.98 14.79 -4.57
C VAL A 51 -10.26 14.90 -3.23
N ARG A 52 -10.52 16.02 -2.56
CA ARG A 52 -10.00 16.31 -1.24
C ARG A 52 -11.14 16.25 -0.25
N ASP A 53 -11.20 15.16 0.49
CA ASP A 53 -12.21 14.94 1.50
C ASP A 53 -11.65 15.28 2.89
N VAL A 54 -12.55 15.53 3.82
CA VAL A 54 -12.22 15.82 5.21
C VAL A 54 -12.73 14.66 6.05
N GLU A 55 -11.80 13.92 6.63
CA GLU A 55 -12.12 12.85 7.58
C GLU A 55 -12.05 13.40 9.00
N PHE A 56 -13.13 13.16 9.73
CA PHE A 56 -13.21 13.43 11.16
C PHE A 56 -12.92 12.12 11.91
N SER A 57 -11.90 12.14 12.76
CA SER A 57 -11.57 11.01 13.61
C SER A 57 -11.34 11.47 15.05
N TYR A 58 -11.23 10.51 15.97
CA TYR A 58 -10.79 10.78 17.34
C TYR A 58 -9.42 10.17 17.54
N GLU A 59 -8.45 11.00 17.89
CA GLU A 59 -7.07 10.56 18.07
C GLU A 59 -6.62 10.75 19.51
N ASN A 60 -5.80 9.81 19.99
CA ASN A 60 -5.20 9.89 21.31
C ASN A 60 -4.13 10.98 21.28
N LYS A 61 -4.37 12.07 22.01
CA LYS A 61 -3.41 13.14 22.14
C LYS A 61 -2.66 13.03 23.45
N TYR A 62 -1.35 13.20 23.39
CA TYR A 62 -0.51 13.23 24.58
C TYR A 62 -0.78 14.51 25.37
N ILE A 63 -1.19 14.36 26.63
CA ILE A 63 -1.42 15.48 27.56
C ILE A 63 -0.47 15.32 28.75
N PRO A 64 0.51 16.24 28.93
CA PRO A 64 1.33 16.27 30.12
C PRO A 64 0.50 16.72 31.32
N CYS A 65 0.72 16.12 32.48
CA CYS A 65 0.04 16.50 33.71
C CYS A 65 0.90 16.25 34.95
N GLU A 66 0.51 16.82 36.08
CA GLU A 66 1.26 16.69 37.33
C GLU A 66 1.19 15.24 37.85
N LYS A 67 2.37 14.66 38.09
CA LYS A 67 2.52 13.27 38.54
C LYS A 67 1.90 13.07 39.93
N ASN A 68 1.37 11.87 40.19
CA ASN A 68 0.75 11.47 41.45
C ASN A 68 -0.60 12.15 41.78
N LYS A 69 -1.27 12.75 40.79
CA LYS A 69 -2.69 13.11 40.90
C LYS A 69 -3.56 11.89 40.54
N LYS A 70 -4.77 11.83 41.13
CA LYS A 70 -5.75 10.73 40.91
C LYS A 70 -5.99 10.45 39.42
N ASP A 71 -6.00 11.50 38.62
CA ASP A 71 -6.34 11.44 37.19
C ASP A 71 -5.08 11.40 36.29
N CYS A 72 -3.88 11.41 36.87
CA CYS A 72 -2.60 11.42 36.16
C CYS A 72 -1.44 10.80 36.99
N PRO A 73 -1.46 9.47 37.22
CA PRO A 73 -0.43 8.81 38.03
C PRO A 73 0.95 8.81 37.36
N SER A 74 0.98 8.74 36.02
CA SER A 74 2.22 8.58 35.24
C SER A 74 2.87 9.91 34.83
N GLY A 75 2.28 11.07 35.17
CA GLY A 75 2.72 12.40 34.70
C GLY A 75 2.31 12.72 33.25
N TYR A 76 1.54 11.83 32.64
CA TYR A 76 0.90 12.04 31.34
C TYR A 76 -0.36 11.18 31.25
N ARG A 77 -1.26 11.57 30.35
CA ARG A 77 -2.42 10.78 29.94
C ARG A 77 -2.70 10.96 28.45
N TYR A 78 -3.49 10.07 27.89
CA TYR A 78 -4.00 10.18 26.53
C TYR A 78 -5.49 10.39 26.58
N ASP A 79 -5.94 11.52 26.03
CA ASP A 79 -7.36 11.77 25.85
C ASP A 79 -7.69 11.67 24.35
N LYS A 80 -8.89 11.15 24.06
CA LYS A 80 -9.43 11.18 22.70
C LYS A 80 -9.92 12.59 22.38
N GLU A 81 -9.21 13.27 21.51
CA GLU A 81 -9.62 14.58 20.98
C GLU A 81 -10.09 14.45 19.53
N PRO A 82 -11.04 15.29 19.09
CA PRO A 82 -11.38 15.43 17.68
C PRO A 82 -10.14 15.78 16.85
N SER A 83 -9.90 15.04 15.78
CA SER A 83 -8.85 15.27 14.80
C SER A 83 -9.49 15.41 13.42
N ILE A 84 -9.11 16.45 12.69
CA ILE A 84 -9.55 16.68 11.32
C ILE A 84 -8.36 16.40 10.41
N LYS A 85 -8.52 15.42 9.53
CA LYS A 85 -7.52 15.08 8.53
C LYS A 85 -8.05 15.33 7.14
N THR A 86 -7.19 15.91 6.32
CA THR A 86 -7.47 16.06 4.89
C THR A 86 -6.96 14.81 4.19
N VAL A 87 -7.85 14.08 3.55
CA VAL A 87 -7.49 12.91 2.72
C VAL A 87 -7.67 13.27 1.25
N GLN A 88 -6.79 12.73 0.41
CA GLN A 88 -6.91 12.86 -1.03
C GLN A 88 -7.20 11.48 -1.60
N THR A 89 -8.26 11.37 -2.38
CA THR A 89 -8.69 10.10 -2.97
C THR A 89 -8.99 10.33 -4.43
N ASP A 90 -8.48 9.45 -5.30
CA ASP A 90 -8.87 9.43 -6.70
C ASP A 90 -10.08 8.51 -6.86
N ARG A 91 -11.26 9.11 -7.12
CA ARG A 91 -12.53 8.38 -7.24
C ARG A 91 -12.52 7.35 -8.36
N ASN A 92 -11.69 7.59 -9.38
CA ASN A 92 -11.62 6.76 -10.56
C ASN A 92 -10.52 5.70 -10.48
N GLN A 93 -9.71 5.68 -9.43
CA GLN A 93 -8.56 4.79 -9.33
C GLN A 93 -8.94 3.32 -9.48
N SER A 94 -9.91 2.83 -8.72
CA SER A 94 -10.30 1.42 -8.78
C SER A 94 -10.87 1.01 -10.15
N ALA A 95 -11.65 1.87 -10.79
CA ALA A 95 -12.21 1.60 -12.11
C ALA A 95 -11.12 1.60 -13.20
N ARG A 96 -10.14 2.50 -13.07
CA ARG A 96 -8.97 2.57 -13.93
C ARG A 96 -8.11 1.32 -13.79
N ASP A 97 -7.79 0.92 -12.57
CA ASP A 97 -6.96 -0.25 -12.28
C ASP A 97 -7.63 -1.52 -12.83
N ALA A 98 -8.94 -1.70 -12.57
CA ALA A 98 -9.72 -2.81 -13.15
C ALA A 98 -9.72 -2.82 -14.69
N THR A 99 -9.71 -1.64 -15.33
CA THR A 99 -9.63 -1.54 -16.79
C THR A 99 -8.27 -1.95 -17.33
N ILE A 100 -7.19 -1.59 -16.62
CA ILE A 100 -5.82 -1.98 -16.96
C ILE A 100 -5.67 -3.49 -16.80
N GLU A 101 -6.13 -4.06 -15.69
CA GLU A 101 -6.13 -5.50 -15.43
C GLU A 101 -6.92 -6.27 -16.50
N ALA A 102 -8.16 -5.84 -16.80
CA ALA A 102 -8.98 -6.48 -17.83
C ALA A 102 -8.30 -6.44 -19.21
N CYS A 103 -7.61 -5.35 -19.54
CA CYS A 103 -6.83 -5.24 -20.77
C CYS A 103 -5.65 -6.22 -20.79
N MET A 104 -4.89 -6.32 -19.70
CA MET A 104 -3.78 -7.27 -19.56
C MET A 104 -4.26 -8.72 -19.65
N TYR A 105 -5.36 -9.05 -18.97
CA TYR A 105 -5.98 -10.37 -19.04
C TYR A 105 -6.47 -10.71 -20.44
N GLY A 106 -7.06 -9.75 -21.16
CA GLY A 106 -7.49 -9.89 -22.54
C GLY A 106 -6.33 -10.12 -23.51
N LYS A 107 -5.15 -9.57 -23.23
CA LYS A 107 -3.89 -9.84 -23.95
C LYS A 107 -3.20 -11.14 -23.52
N GLY A 108 -3.82 -11.92 -22.64
CA GLY A 108 -3.32 -13.23 -22.20
C GLY A 108 -2.25 -13.16 -21.10
N TRP A 109 -2.01 -12.00 -20.49
CA TRP A 109 -1.18 -11.91 -19.29
C TRP A 109 -1.93 -12.43 -18.08
N ARG A 110 -1.19 -12.96 -17.10
CA ARG A 110 -1.71 -13.38 -15.81
C ARG A 110 -0.76 -12.93 -14.71
N GLU A 111 -1.31 -12.57 -13.56
CA GLU A 111 -0.50 -12.24 -12.39
C GLU A 111 0.01 -13.53 -11.76
N LYS A 112 1.31 -13.57 -11.48
CA LYS A 112 1.93 -14.62 -10.67
C LYS A 112 2.66 -13.99 -9.49
N THR A 113 2.37 -14.50 -8.31
CA THR A 113 3.02 -14.10 -7.06
C THR A 113 4.11 -15.10 -6.71
N TYR A 114 5.33 -14.60 -6.62
CA TYR A 114 6.49 -15.35 -6.18
C TYR A 114 6.76 -15.03 -4.72
N TYR A 115 6.59 -16.02 -3.85
CA TYR A 115 6.87 -15.88 -2.41
C TYR A 115 8.35 -16.05 -2.08
N TRP A 116 9.14 -16.53 -3.04
CA TRP A 116 10.57 -16.76 -2.90
C TRP A 116 11.29 -16.24 -4.13
N PRO A 117 12.48 -15.64 -3.96
CA PRO A 117 13.25 -15.15 -5.07
C PRO A 117 13.61 -16.29 -6.03
N GLN A 118 13.34 -16.06 -7.31
CA GLN A 118 13.60 -16.98 -8.41
C GLN A 118 15.02 -16.71 -8.93
N TRP A 119 16.05 -17.14 -8.19
CA TRP A 119 17.44 -17.15 -8.70
C TRP A 119 17.70 -18.42 -9.50
#